data_AF-A0A7W0U0B1-F1
#
_entry.id   AF-A0A7W0U0B1-F1
#
_cell.length_a   1.000
_cell.length_b   1.000
_cell.length_c   1.000
_cell.angle_alpha   90.00
_cell.angle_beta   90.00
_cell.angle_gamma   90.00
#
_symmetry.space_group_name_H-M   'P 1'
#
loop_
_entity.id
_entity.type
_entity.pdbx_description
1 polymer ?
#
loop_
_entity_poly.entity_id
_entity_poly.type
_entity_poly.pdbx_seq_one_letter_code
_entity_poly.pdbx_strand_id
1 'polypeptide(L)'
;MGRLAFAGVTALGAVLGGHRGAAARQGAEACRFVGVTGGGVVRTPAGDATLVLFASRFVDGGGIPAEGKVRWLDPAFEGGMSLESSGPVIYETVADDERSREVRGIATVNGEFVAPFVLVVTDNSGEEAAALTPDRCRIQVGTLIDNPAAAATEGWGYAGEGDLVGGDLLLLTDT
;
A
#
# COMPACT_ATOMS: atom_id res chain seq x y z
N MET A 1 -9.25 84.48 -8.86
CA MET A 1 -8.28 85.47 -8.36
C MET A 1 -7.29 84.77 -7.44
N GLY A 2 -6.00 84.74 -7.81
CA GLY A 2 -4.85 84.41 -6.96
C GLY A 2 -4.68 82.92 -6.59
N ARG A 3 -3.51 82.30 -6.64
CA ARG A 3 -2.12 82.73 -6.92
C ARG A 3 -1.34 81.47 -7.32
N LEU A 4 -0.47 81.61 -8.32
CA LEU A 4 0.65 80.70 -8.58
C LEU A 4 1.65 80.75 -7.42
N ALA A 5 2.26 79.61 -7.09
CA ALA A 5 3.59 79.54 -6.50
C ALA A 5 4.35 78.38 -7.14
N PHE A 6 5.40 78.74 -7.89
CA PHE A 6 6.45 77.86 -8.40
C PHE A 6 7.58 77.76 -7.37
N ALA A 7 8.42 76.74 -7.59
CA ALA A 7 9.83 76.61 -7.24
C ALA A 7 10.17 75.69 -6.05
N GLY A 8 10.94 74.64 -6.38
CA GLY A 8 11.60 73.75 -5.45
C GLY A 8 12.28 72.60 -6.20
N VAL A 9 13.38 72.88 -6.88
CA VAL A 9 14.32 71.86 -7.42
C VAL A 9 15.29 71.48 -6.31
N THR A 10 15.38 70.20 -5.94
CA THR A 10 16.62 69.63 -5.40
C THR A 10 16.74 68.10 -5.63
N ALA A 11 17.76 67.75 -6.41
CA ALA A 11 18.63 66.57 -6.42
C ALA A 11 18.15 65.16 -6.00
N LEU A 12 18.29 64.25 -6.98
CA LEU A 12 19.15 63.06 -6.99
C LEU A 12 19.33 62.29 -5.66
N GLY A 13 18.75 61.09 -5.61
CA GLY A 13 19.06 60.05 -4.63
C GLY A 13 18.58 58.69 -5.14
N ALA A 14 19.36 58.07 -6.02
CA ALA A 14 19.17 56.68 -6.39
C ALA A 14 19.54 55.80 -5.18
N VAL A 15 18.55 55.14 -4.57
CA VAL A 15 18.78 54.00 -3.70
C VAL A 15 18.32 52.76 -4.44
N LEU A 16 19.31 52.06 -5.02
CA LEU A 16 19.21 50.66 -5.44
C LEU A 16 19.01 49.79 -4.18
N GLY A 17 17.78 49.74 -3.68
CA GLY A 17 17.35 48.79 -2.67
C GLY A 17 16.80 47.54 -3.33
N GLY A 18 17.70 46.64 -3.73
CA GLY A 18 17.33 45.32 -4.22
C GLY A 18 16.65 44.52 -3.12
N HIS A 19 15.32 44.58 -3.06
CA HIS A 19 14.53 43.55 -2.39
C HIS A 19 14.52 42.30 -3.29
N ARG A 20 15.65 41.59 -3.29
CA ARG A 20 15.61 40.14 -3.48
C ARG A 20 14.84 39.60 -2.28
N GLY A 21 13.52 39.58 -2.41
CA GLY A 21 12.68 38.71 -1.60
C GLY A 21 13.25 37.31 -1.79
N ALA A 22 13.96 36.83 -0.77
CA ALA A 22 14.18 35.42 -0.60
C ALA A 22 12.80 34.81 -0.44
N ALA A 23 12.18 34.41 -1.56
CA ALA A 23 11.17 33.40 -1.54
C ALA A 23 11.86 32.20 -0.90
N ALA A 24 11.60 32.00 0.39
CA ALA A 24 11.89 30.76 1.06
C ALA A 24 11.31 29.68 0.15
N ARG A 25 12.18 28.90 -0.50
CA ARG A 25 11.80 27.60 -1.02
C ARG A 25 11.39 26.81 0.21
N GLN A 26 10.11 26.90 0.59
CA GLN A 26 9.47 25.87 1.39
C GLN A 26 9.78 24.59 0.63
N GLY A 27 10.61 23.75 1.24
CA GLY A 27 11.06 22.50 0.65
C GLY A 27 9.82 21.73 0.21
N ALA A 28 9.83 21.28 -1.04
CA ALA A 28 8.97 20.18 -1.42
C ALA A 28 9.45 19.00 -0.56
N GLU A 29 8.73 18.72 0.55
CA GLU A 29 8.83 17.43 1.20
C GLU A 29 8.59 16.40 0.09
N ALA A 30 9.60 15.56 -0.17
CA ALA A 30 9.50 14.57 -1.21
C ALA A 30 8.29 13.70 -0.91
N CYS A 31 7.41 13.51 -1.90
CA CYS A 31 6.28 12.61 -1.75
C CYS A 31 6.82 11.19 -1.54
N ARG A 32 6.75 10.70 -0.30
CA ARG A 32 7.30 9.39 0.08
C ARG A 32 6.30 8.28 -0.19
N PHE A 33 6.82 7.18 -0.73
CA PHE A 33 6.06 6.03 -1.17
C PHE A 33 6.44 4.80 -0.35
N VAL A 34 5.45 4.12 0.19
CA VAL A 34 5.63 2.84 0.88
C VAL A 34 4.65 1.81 0.32
N GLY A 35 5.05 0.54 0.32
CA GLY A 35 4.22 -0.49 -0.28
C GLY A 35 4.76 -1.90 -0.14
N VAL A 36 4.13 -2.80 -0.88
CA VAL A 36 4.53 -4.19 -1.09
C VAL A 36 4.21 -4.56 -2.52
N THR A 37 5.10 -5.33 -3.15
CA THR A 37 4.88 -5.89 -4.47
C THR A 37 5.45 -7.29 -4.53
N GLY A 38 4.95 -8.11 -5.44
CA GLY A 38 5.48 -9.45 -5.68
C GLY A 38 4.38 -10.46 -5.96
N GLY A 39 4.66 -11.70 -5.58
CA GLY A 39 3.77 -12.83 -5.79
C GLY A 39 4.52 -14.04 -6.35
N GLY A 40 3.75 -15.07 -6.69
CA GLY A 40 4.28 -16.35 -7.09
C GLY A 40 3.42 -17.51 -6.61
N VAL A 41 4.05 -18.64 -6.32
CA VAL A 41 3.40 -19.88 -5.91
C VAL A 41 3.46 -20.01 -4.39
N VAL A 42 2.29 -20.05 -3.75
CA VAL A 42 2.13 -20.27 -2.31
C VAL A 42 1.73 -21.72 -2.08
N ARG A 43 2.52 -22.45 -1.31
CA ARG A 43 2.22 -23.84 -0.95
C ARG A 43 1.29 -23.90 0.25
N THR A 44 0.02 -24.18 0.01
CA THR A 44 -1.00 -24.35 1.07
C THR A 44 -1.19 -25.83 1.43
N PRO A 45 -1.90 -26.16 2.52
CA PRO A 45 -2.27 -27.55 2.82
C PRO A 45 -3.14 -28.22 1.76
N ALA A 46 -3.95 -27.46 1.02
CA ALA A 46 -4.81 -28.00 -0.05
C ALA A 46 -4.02 -28.24 -1.34
N GLY A 47 -2.96 -27.47 -1.56
CA GLY A 47 -2.12 -27.52 -2.74
C GLY A 47 -1.50 -26.16 -3.06
N ASP A 48 -0.89 -26.05 -4.23
CA ASP A 48 -0.23 -24.82 -4.65
C ASP A 48 -1.27 -23.80 -5.15
N ALA A 49 -1.22 -22.59 -4.58
CA ALA A 49 -1.99 -21.42 -5.00
C ALA A 49 -1.07 -20.38 -5.66
N THR A 50 -1.63 -19.48 -6.46
CA THR A 50 -0.91 -18.37 -7.11
C THR A 50 -1.33 -17.03 -6.50
N LEU A 51 -0.35 -16.23 -6.09
CA LEU A 51 -0.52 -14.86 -5.62
C LEU A 51 0.04 -13.87 -6.65
N VAL A 52 -0.68 -12.77 -6.88
CA VAL A 52 -0.15 -11.54 -7.48
C VAL A 52 -0.51 -10.39 -6.56
N LEU A 53 0.48 -9.62 -6.16
CA LEU A 53 0.33 -8.55 -5.18
C LEU A 53 1.05 -7.28 -5.62
N PHE A 54 0.31 -6.18 -5.56
CA PHE A 54 0.84 -4.83 -5.49
C PHE A 54 -0.06 -4.05 -4.53
N ALA A 55 0.48 -3.35 -3.54
CA ALA A 55 -0.27 -2.43 -2.70
C ALA A 55 0.65 -1.34 -2.18
N SER A 56 0.20 -0.09 -2.24
CA SER A 56 1.03 1.04 -1.88
C SER A 56 0.24 2.25 -1.41
N ARG A 57 0.89 3.11 -0.63
CA ARG A 57 0.33 4.40 -0.20
C ARG A 57 1.40 5.49 -0.16
N PHE A 58 0.93 6.73 -0.25
CA PHE A 58 1.75 7.90 0.04
C PHE A 58 1.75 8.20 1.54
N VAL A 59 2.91 8.50 2.10
CA VAL A 59 3.06 8.75 3.56
C VAL A 59 2.66 10.18 3.92
N ASP A 60 2.96 11.16 3.07
CA ASP A 60 2.79 12.59 3.37
C ASP A 60 1.79 13.30 2.42
N GLY A 61 1.08 12.55 1.60
CA GLY A 61 0.27 13.05 0.46
C GLY A 61 -1.20 13.36 0.74
N GLY A 62 -1.63 13.55 1.99
CA GLY A 62 -2.97 14.05 2.29
C GLY A 62 -4.13 13.06 2.14
N GLY A 63 -3.97 11.81 2.63
CA GLY A 63 -5.10 10.89 2.80
C GLY A 63 -5.57 10.17 1.53
N ILE A 64 -4.72 10.07 0.51
CA ILE A 64 -5.01 9.24 -0.66
C ILE A 64 -5.12 7.78 -0.20
N PRO A 65 -6.24 7.08 -0.48
CA PRO A 65 -6.39 5.67 -0.14
C PRO A 65 -5.31 4.84 -0.84
N ALA A 66 -4.89 3.74 -0.22
CA ALA A 66 -3.87 2.89 -0.81
C ALA A 66 -4.35 2.36 -2.18
N GLU A 67 -3.46 2.36 -3.16
CA GLU A 67 -3.70 1.78 -4.47
C GLU A 67 -3.05 0.41 -4.53
N GLY A 68 -3.76 -0.56 -5.09
CA GLY A 68 -3.25 -1.92 -5.15
C GLY A 68 -4.09 -2.86 -6.01
N LYS A 69 -3.48 -4.00 -6.29
CA LYS A 69 -4.10 -5.16 -6.92
C LYS A 69 -3.64 -6.41 -6.18
N VAL A 70 -4.63 -7.16 -5.69
CA VAL A 70 -4.49 -8.52 -5.20
C VAL A 70 -5.21 -9.45 -6.16
N ARG A 71 -4.54 -10.53 -6.58
CA ARG A 71 -5.15 -11.70 -7.21
C ARG A 71 -4.66 -12.96 -6.53
N TRP A 72 -5.58 -13.84 -6.22
CA TRP A 72 -5.32 -15.14 -5.61
C TRP A 72 -6.02 -16.23 -6.42
N LEU A 73 -5.33 -17.31 -6.73
CA LEU A 73 -5.88 -18.46 -7.46
C LEU A 73 -5.43 -19.75 -6.78
N ASP A 74 -6.36 -20.44 -6.14
CA ASP A 74 -6.16 -21.73 -5.50
C ASP A 74 -7.03 -22.78 -6.21
N PRO A 75 -6.50 -23.46 -7.25
CA PRO A 75 -7.24 -24.49 -7.95
C PRO A 75 -7.37 -25.79 -7.15
N ALA A 76 -6.62 -25.92 -6.05
CA ALA A 76 -6.60 -27.13 -5.24
C ALA A 76 -7.66 -27.11 -4.11
N PHE A 77 -8.17 -25.93 -3.79
CA PHE A 77 -9.38 -25.79 -2.96
C PHE A 77 -10.59 -26.50 -3.60
N GLU A 78 -11.49 -27.02 -2.77
CA GLU A 78 -12.69 -27.72 -3.24
C GLU A 78 -13.55 -26.82 -4.12
N GLY A 79 -13.77 -27.23 -5.37
CA GLY A 79 -14.49 -26.44 -6.38
C GLY A 79 -13.67 -25.33 -7.05
N GLY A 80 -12.41 -25.16 -6.65
CA GLY A 80 -11.53 -24.09 -7.12
C GLY A 80 -11.89 -22.73 -6.52
N MET A 81 -10.86 -21.97 -6.17
CA MET A 81 -11.01 -20.64 -5.60
C MET A 81 -10.20 -19.62 -6.38
N SER A 82 -10.83 -18.52 -6.76
CA SER A 82 -10.19 -17.35 -7.33
C SER A 82 -10.73 -16.10 -6.67
N LEU A 83 -9.84 -15.15 -6.44
CA LEU A 83 -10.15 -13.86 -5.86
C LEU A 83 -9.41 -12.80 -6.66
N GLU A 84 -10.12 -11.74 -7.01
CA GLU A 84 -9.53 -10.56 -7.63
C GLU A 84 -10.07 -9.31 -6.95
N SER A 85 -9.16 -8.55 -6.31
CA SER A 85 -9.51 -7.27 -5.69
C SER A 85 -10.21 -6.33 -6.67
N SER A 86 -11.24 -5.66 -6.16
CA SER A 86 -12.07 -4.70 -6.85
C SER A 86 -12.06 -3.38 -6.10
N GLY A 87 -11.50 -2.34 -6.70
CA GLY A 87 -11.44 -1.00 -6.10
C GLY A 87 -10.23 -0.78 -5.20
N PRO A 88 -10.27 0.27 -4.35
CA PRO A 88 -9.17 0.62 -3.47
C PRO A 88 -8.87 -0.49 -2.46
N VAL A 89 -7.62 -0.59 -2.06
CA VAL A 89 -7.19 -1.43 -0.94
C VAL A 89 -6.81 -0.55 0.25
N ILE A 90 -6.73 -1.15 1.42
CA ILE A 90 -6.09 -0.57 2.60
C ILE A 90 -4.77 -1.29 2.76
N TYR A 91 -3.69 -0.55 2.96
CA TYR A 91 -2.34 -1.08 3.17
C TYR A 91 -1.81 -0.57 4.51
N GLU A 92 -1.49 -1.49 5.39
CA GLU A 92 -1.02 -1.21 6.74
C GLU A 92 0.19 -2.07 7.11
N THR A 93 0.97 -1.58 8.07
CA THR A 93 2.00 -2.36 8.75
C THR A 93 1.35 -3.21 9.84
N VAL A 94 1.81 -4.45 10.02
CA VAL A 94 1.37 -5.27 11.14
C VAL A 94 2.09 -4.80 12.41
N ALA A 95 1.35 -4.64 13.51
CA ALA A 95 1.92 -4.23 14.79
C ALA A 95 2.96 -5.28 15.25
N ASP A 96 4.10 -4.80 15.75
CA ASP A 96 5.21 -5.62 16.26
C ASP A 96 5.86 -6.56 15.22
N ASP A 97 5.56 -6.41 13.93
CA ASP A 97 6.18 -7.15 12.83
C ASP A 97 6.49 -6.25 11.63
N GLU A 98 7.71 -5.72 11.59
CA GLU A 98 8.19 -4.83 10.54
C GLU A 98 8.34 -5.51 9.17
N ARG A 99 8.34 -6.85 9.13
CA ARG A 99 8.44 -7.66 7.90
C ARG A 99 7.07 -7.98 7.31
N SER A 100 6.01 -7.74 8.08
CA SER A 100 4.65 -8.06 7.66
C SER A 100 3.87 -6.84 7.21
N ARG A 101 3.08 -7.04 6.16
CA ARG A 101 2.12 -6.06 5.64
C ARG A 101 0.75 -6.67 5.55
N GLU A 102 -0.24 -5.87 5.91
CA GLU A 102 -1.64 -6.22 5.79
C GLU A 102 -2.28 -5.43 4.65
N VAL A 103 -2.98 -6.14 3.78
CA VAL A 103 -3.76 -5.60 2.68
C VAL A 103 -5.21 -6.01 2.87
N ARG A 104 -6.10 -5.05 3.09
CA ARG A 104 -7.55 -5.29 3.18
C ARG A 104 -8.26 -4.71 1.97
N GLY A 105 -9.40 -5.29 1.63
CA GLY A 105 -10.24 -4.72 0.59
C GLY A 105 -11.47 -5.54 0.31
N ILE A 106 -12.08 -5.22 -0.83
CA ILE A 106 -13.20 -5.95 -1.40
C ILE A 106 -12.71 -6.64 -2.66
N ALA A 107 -13.19 -7.86 -2.91
CA ALA A 107 -12.81 -8.62 -4.08
C ALA A 107 -13.97 -9.39 -4.68
N THR A 108 -13.90 -9.62 -5.99
CA THR A 108 -14.76 -10.57 -6.68
C THR A 108 -14.20 -11.98 -6.47
N VAL A 109 -15.04 -12.87 -5.95
CA VAL A 109 -14.75 -14.28 -5.72
C VAL A 109 -15.35 -15.11 -6.84
N ASN A 110 -14.54 -15.95 -7.48
CA ASN A 110 -14.94 -16.85 -8.57
C ASN A 110 -15.65 -16.17 -9.74
N GLY A 111 -15.52 -14.85 -9.88
CA GLY A 111 -16.26 -14.07 -10.87
C GLY A 111 -17.76 -13.91 -10.58
N GLU A 112 -18.24 -14.38 -9.42
CA GLU A 112 -19.67 -14.52 -9.15
C GLU A 112 -20.19 -13.51 -8.13
N PHE A 113 -19.51 -13.39 -6.98
CA PHE A 113 -19.97 -12.53 -5.89
C PHE A 113 -18.81 -11.73 -5.30
N VAL A 114 -19.18 -10.74 -4.49
CA VAL A 114 -18.24 -9.79 -3.89
C VAL A 114 -18.15 -10.04 -2.39
N ALA A 115 -16.93 -10.11 -1.86
CA ALA A 115 -16.68 -10.34 -0.44
C ALA A 115 -15.49 -9.50 0.07
N PRO A 116 -15.45 -9.16 1.37
CA PRO A 116 -14.26 -8.60 1.99
C PRO A 116 -13.13 -9.63 2.05
N PHE A 117 -11.89 -9.15 2.01
CA PHE A 117 -10.70 -9.96 2.24
C PHE A 117 -9.68 -9.25 3.13
N VAL A 118 -8.84 -10.05 3.79
CA VAL A 118 -7.62 -9.64 4.49
C VAL A 118 -6.50 -10.54 4.00
N LEU A 119 -5.43 -9.93 3.50
CA LEU A 119 -4.20 -10.58 3.08
C LEU A 119 -3.07 -10.08 3.98
N VAL A 120 -2.39 -10.98 4.66
CA VAL A 120 -1.15 -10.71 5.39
C VAL A 120 -0.01 -11.38 4.63
N VAL A 121 1.03 -10.62 4.34
CA VAL A 121 2.25 -11.13 3.74
C VAL A 121 3.46 -10.78 4.59
N THR A 122 4.45 -11.66 4.62
CA THR A 122 5.69 -11.50 5.39
C THR A 122 6.87 -11.70 4.46
N ASP A 123 7.68 -10.65 4.31
CA ASP A 123 8.95 -10.67 3.58
C ASP A 123 10.06 -11.15 4.52
N ASN A 124 10.58 -12.34 4.27
CA ASN A 124 11.64 -12.94 5.08
C ASN A 124 13.04 -12.69 4.49
N SER A 125 13.15 -11.89 3.44
CA SER A 125 14.44 -11.44 2.92
C SER A 125 15.08 -10.45 3.91
N GLY A 126 16.27 -10.74 4.43
CA GLY A 126 17.00 -9.75 5.25
C GLY A 126 17.94 -10.22 6.36
N GLU A 127 17.94 -11.50 6.76
CA GLU A 127 18.93 -12.01 7.74
C GLU A 127 19.76 -13.15 7.15
N GLU A 128 21.06 -13.22 7.47
CA GLU A 128 21.97 -14.30 7.02
C GLU A 128 21.48 -15.71 7.40
N ALA A 129 20.66 -15.83 8.46
CA ALA A 129 19.97 -17.07 8.83
C ALA A 129 18.54 -17.20 8.24
N ALA A 130 17.92 -16.08 7.84
CA ALA A 130 16.60 -16.04 7.20
C ALA A 130 16.65 -16.14 5.67
N ALA A 131 17.83 -16.09 5.04
CA ALA A 131 18.00 -16.26 3.60
C ALA A 131 17.50 -17.63 3.05
N LEU A 132 17.15 -18.57 3.94
CA LEU A 132 16.51 -19.84 3.61
C LEU A 132 15.04 -19.94 4.05
N THR A 133 14.54 -18.95 4.79
CA THR A 133 13.12 -18.91 5.20
C THR A 133 12.34 -18.30 4.05
N PRO A 134 11.43 -19.05 3.40
CA PRO A 134 10.64 -18.50 2.33
C PRO A 134 9.73 -17.38 2.84
N ASP A 135 9.37 -16.45 1.96
CA ASP A 135 8.29 -15.51 2.22
C ASP A 135 6.99 -16.23 2.54
N ARG A 136 6.09 -15.54 3.23
CA ARG A 136 4.84 -16.15 3.70
C ARG A 136 3.63 -15.32 3.34
N CYS A 137 2.52 -16.01 3.12
CA CYS A 137 1.25 -15.40 2.79
C CYS A 137 0.10 -16.08 3.55
N ARG A 138 -0.84 -15.28 4.04
CA ARG A 138 -2.12 -15.71 4.62
C ARG A 138 -3.25 -14.84 4.10
N ILE A 139 -4.27 -15.44 3.51
CA ILE A 139 -5.48 -14.77 3.04
C ILE A 139 -6.71 -15.30 3.77
N GLN A 140 -7.61 -14.40 4.14
CA GLN A 140 -8.93 -14.69 4.71
C GLN A 140 -9.99 -13.90 3.93
N VAL A 141 -11.15 -14.52 3.70
CA VAL A 141 -12.23 -13.94 2.89
C VAL A 141 -13.58 -14.25 3.55
N GLY A 142 -14.50 -13.29 3.50
CA GLY A 142 -15.86 -13.47 3.98
C GLY A 142 -15.92 -13.71 5.49
N THR A 143 -16.68 -14.72 5.92
CA THR A 143 -16.95 -14.98 7.34
C THR A 143 -15.76 -15.54 8.13
N LEU A 144 -14.65 -15.90 7.45
CA LEU A 144 -13.43 -16.38 8.10
C LEU A 144 -12.44 -15.28 8.48
N ILE A 145 -12.72 -14.02 8.13
CA ILE A 145 -11.91 -12.88 8.57
C ILE A 145 -11.98 -12.79 10.10
N ASP A 146 -10.82 -12.75 10.75
CA ASP A 146 -10.64 -12.71 12.21
C ASP A 146 -11.27 -13.90 12.98
N ASN A 147 -11.88 -14.86 12.29
CA ASN A 147 -12.51 -16.04 12.88
C ASN A 147 -12.37 -17.28 11.97
N PRO A 148 -11.16 -17.84 11.83
CA PRO A 148 -10.91 -18.98 10.96
C PRO A 148 -11.67 -20.26 11.38
N ALA A 149 -12.20 -20.32 12.61
CA ALA A 149 -12.99 -21.44 13.12
C ALA A 149 -14.50 -21.33 12.78
N ALA A 150 -14.98 -20.19 12.25
CA ALA A 150 -16.40 -19.96 11.98
C ALA A 150 -16.97 -20.73 10.77
N ALA A 151 -16.12 -21.38 9.97
CA ALA A 151 -16.47 -22.02 8.69
C ALA A 151 -17.65 -22.98 8.75
N ALA A 152 -17.96 -23.52 9.93
CA ALA A 152 -18.97 -24.55 10.11
C ALA A 152 -20.39 -24.03 10.41
N THR A 153 -20.59 -22.72 10.64
CA THR A 153 -21.85 -22.25 11.26
C THR A 153 -22.49 -21.02 10.61
N GLU A 154 -21.72 -20.13 9.96
CA GLU A 154 -22.28 -18.87 9.45
C GLU A 154 -21.62 -18.46 8.11
N GLY A 155 -22.40 -18.49 7.03
CA GLY A 155 -22.03 -17.92 5.73
C GLY A 155 -20.88 -18.60 4.97
N TRP A 156 -20.56 -18.04 3.81
CA TRP A 156 -19.42 -18.48 3.00
C TRP A 156 -18.14 -17.77 3.45
N GLY A 157 -17.03 -18.50 3.48
CA GLY A 157 -15.71 -17.92 3.69
C GLY A 157 -14.61 -18.85 3.21
N TYR A 158 -13.43 -18.27 3.02
CA TYR A 158 -12.24 -18.96 2.54
C TYR A 158 -11.02 -18.49 3.34
N ALA A 159 -10.10 -19.42 3.61
CA ALA A 159 -8.82 -19.13 4.21
C ALA A 159 -7.73 -19.95 3.51
N GLY A 160 -6.63 -19.30 3.16
CA GLY A 160 -5.46 -19.92 2.57
C GLY A 160 -4.20 -19.41 3.25
N GLU A 161 -3.26 -20.29 3.57
CA GLU A 161 -2.01 -19.92 4.23
C GLU A 161 -0.88 -20.84 3.75
N GLY A 162 0.30 -20.27 3.53
CA GLY A 162 1.44 -21.06 3.08
C GLY A 162 2.71 -20.24 2.84
N ASP A 163 3.76 -20.98 2.51
CA ASP A 163 5.07 -20.44 2.17
C ASP A 163 5.14 -20.19 0.66
N LEU A 164 5.82 -19.11 0.25
CA LEU A 164 6.08 -18.78 -1.14
C LEU A 164 7.24 -19.66 -1.65
N VAL A 165 6.90 -20.74 -2.34
CA VAL A 165 7.86 -21.75 -2.84
C VAL A 165 8.39 -21.43 -4.24
N GLY A 166 7.89 -20.35 -4.85
CA GLY A 166 8.43 -19.76 -6.06
C GLY A 166 7.90 -18.34 -6.22
N GLY A 167 8.74 -17.42 -6.70
CA GLY A 167 8.45 -15.98 -6.67
C GLY A 167 9.14 -15.30 -5.50
N ASP A 168 8.74 -14.07 -5.21
CA ASP A 168 9.34 -13.22 -4.17
C ASP A 168 8.36 -12.13 -3.72
N LEU A 169 8.55 -11.61 -2.52
CA LEU A 169 7.93 -10.39 -2.02
C LEU A 169 9.00 -9.32 -1.80
N LEU A 170 8.63 -8.08 -2.12
CA LEU A 170 9.48 -6.94 -1.87
C LEU A 170 8.70 -5.89 -1.09
N LEU A 171 9.16 -5.59 0.12
CA LEU A 171 8.71 -4.43 0.86
C LEU A 171 9.34 -3.17 0.29
N LEU A 172 8.49 -2.22 -0.09
CA LEU A 172 8.91 -0.90 -0.56
C LEU A 172 8.88 0.02 0.65
N THR A 173 10.05 0.28 1.22
CA THR A 173 10.24 1.14 2.38
C THR A 173 10.88 2.47 1.99
N ASP A 174 10.62 3.49 2.79
CA ASP A 174 11.28 4.79 2.69
C ASP A 174 12.72 4.64 3.19
N THR A 175 13.70 4.85 2.31
CA THR A 175 15.14 4.95 2.66
C THR A 175 15.57 6.38 2.81
#